data_AF-A0A0G4PDR2-F1
#
_entry.id   AF-A0A0G4PDR2-F1
#
_cell.length_a   1.000
_cell.length_b   1.000
_cell.length_c   1.000
_cell.angle_alpha   90.00
_cell.angle_beta   90.00
_cell.angle_gamma   90.00
#
_symmetry.space_group_name_H-M   'P 1'
#
loop_
_entity.id
_entity.type
_entity.pdbx_description
1 polymer ?
#
loop_
_entity_poly.entity_id
_entity_poly.type
_entity_poly.pdbx_seq_one_letter_code
_entity_poly.pdbx_strand_id
1 'polypeptide(L)'
;MLTSAVFASLFLLASARPWKQGHFIEPITDCSQLPSYNNDTKIAGPWTIKVDNCYNGTGPRGLCSIEGFESSSDITRQRDDTPNTIEHGFITIVSDNNNIKTQLRCNGILNTIEAYVLYGPGAGALEWHTVGIDHHPTTGRLVWGKPDSQPVQAYKHYRHGVAVEGIFLGSNNETNWSVHSAGRDVSIMDMKRYWVPRLMIPETSIRDNEFRALMRIDGS
;
A
#
# COMPACT_ATOMS: atom_id res chain seq x y z
N MET A 1 55.80 34.33 45.08
CA MET A 1 55.87 33.59 43.82
C MET A 1 54.52 32.91 43.61
N LEU A 2 53.74 33.46 42.68
CA LEU A 2 52.52 32.91 42.05
C LEU A 2 52.92 31.64 41.24
N THR A 3 52.12 30.61 40.94
CA THR A 3 50.66 30.42 40.80
C THR A 3 50.42 28.92 40.57
N SER A 4 49.41 28.32 41.21
CA SER A 4 48.91 26.98 40.84
C SER A 4 47.84 27.12 39.76
N ALA A 5 48.06 26.52 38.60
CA ALA A 5 47.06 26.40 37.55
C ALA A 5 46.20 25.15 37.80
N VAL A 6 44.91 25.35 38.04
CA VAL A 6 43.91 24.28 38.13
C VAL A 6 43.40 24.00 36.71
N PHE A 7 43.66 22.80 36.19
CA PHE A 7 43.08 22.33 34.94
C PHE A 7 41.60 22.02 35.14
N ALA A 8 40.73 22.90 34.63
CA ALA A 8 39.31 22.62 34.48
C ALA A 8 39.11 21.70 33.26
N SER A 9 38.80 20.43 33.52
CA SER A 9 38.40 19.48 32.48
C SER A 9 36.99 19.83 32.01
N LEU A 10 36.88 20.43 30.82
CA LEU A 10 35.62 20.57 30.09
C LEU A 10 35.15 19.19 29.63
N PHE A 11 34.15 18.62 30.30
CA PHE A 11 33.35 17.55 29.73
C PHE A 11 32.44 18.16 28.65
N LEU A 12 32.85 18.02 27.39
CA LEU A 12 31.95 18.18 26.25
C LEU A 12 30.91 17.05 26.31
N LEU A 13 29.77 17.33 26.92
CA LEU A 13 28.54 16.55 26.73
C LEU A 13 28.09 16.77 25.29
N ALA A 14 28.68 16.01 24.36
CA ALA A 14 28.11 15.82 23.04
C ALA A 14 26.74 15.18 23.25
N SER A 15 25.68 15.95 23.00
CA SER A 15 24.32 15.46 22.92
C SER A 15 24.24 14.48 21.74
N ALA A 16 24.52 13.21 22.01
CA ALA A 16 24.24 12.12 21.10
C ALA A 16 22.72 12.15 20.86
N ARG A 17 22.31 12.67 19.70
CA ARG A 17 20.96 12.45 19.20
C ARG A 17 20.74 10.93 19.24
N PRO A 18 19.65 10.44 19.84
CA PRO A 18 19.39 9.01 19.85
C PRO A 18 19.33 8.58 18.39
N TRP A 19 20.35 7.84 17.97
CA TRP A 19 20.41 7.20 16.67
C TRP A 19 19.12 6.39 16.61
N LYS A 20 18.20 6.70 15.69
CA LYS A 20 17.00 5.89 15.46
C LYS A 20 17.49 4.51 15.00
N GLN A 21 17.76 3.63 15.95
CA GLN A 21 18.35 2.30 15.75
C GLN A 21 17.33 1.27 15.22
N GLY A 22 16.14 1.70 14.82
CA GLY A 22 15.06 0.83 14.35
C GLY A 22 14.73 0.97 12.87
N HIS A 23 13.85 0.08 12.40
CA HIS A 23 13.06 0.32 11.19
C HIS A 23 12.00 1.40 11.50
N PHE A 24 11.85 2.37 10.60
CA PHE A 24 10.78 3.36 10.69
C PHE A 24 10.29 3.72 9.30
N ILE A 25 9.09 4.29 9.24
CA ILE A 25 8.47 4.75 8.00
C ILE A 25 8.24 6.27 8.06
N GLU A 26 8.23 6.91 6.91
CA GLU A 26 7.96 8.34 6.75
C GLU A 26 6.87 8.53 5.69
N PRO A 27 5.77 9.25 5.98
CA PRO A 27 4.71 9.46 5.01
C PRO A 27 5.18 10.36 3.88
N ILE A 28 4.75 10.04 2.66
CA ILE A 28 4.81 10.92 1.52
C ILE A 28 3.58 11.82 1.57
N THR A 29 3.83 13.13 1.60
CA THR A 29 2.77 14.15 1.77
C THR A 29 2.34 14.81 0.46
N ASP A 30 3.01 14.51 -0.66
CA ASP A 30 2.79 15.18 -1.94
C ASP A 30 3.03 14.20 -3.11
N CYS A 31 2.12 14.19 -4.10
CA CYS A 31 2.22 13.34 -5.28
C CYS A 31 3.51 13.59 -6.09
N SER A 32 4.14 14.76 -5.99
CA SER A 32 5.42 15.07 -6.63
C SER A 32 6.59 14.20 -6.18
N GLN A 33 6.46 13.51 -5.05
CA GLN A 33 7.44 12.54 -4.57
C GLN A 33 7.20 11.12 -5.10
N LEU A 34 6.13 10.91 -5.85
CA LEU A 34 5.78 9.61 -6.43
C LEU A 34 6.26 9.49 -7.88
N PRO A 35 6.45 8.26 -8.38
CA PRO A 35 6.89 8.03 -9.75
C PRO A 35 5.97 8.67 -10.80
N SER A 36 6.55 9.07 -11.92
CA SER A 36 5.83 9.60 -13.09
C SER A 36 4.97 10.83 -12.77
N TYR A 37 5.43 11.69 -11.85
CA TYR A 37 4.76 12.95 -11.57
C TYR A 37 4.84 13.93 -12.75
N ASN A 38 3.69 14.47 -13.13
CA ASN A 38 3.55 15.51 -14.13
C ASN A 38 3.13 16.83 -13.44
N ASN A 39 3.95 17.86 -13.58
CA ASN A 39 3.74 19.14 -12.90
C ASN A 39 2.54 19.94 -13.43
N ASP A 40 2.12 19.73 -14.69
CA ASP A 40 1.03 20.48 -15.30
C ASP A 40 -0.33 19.95 -14.83
N THR A 41 -0.46 18.63 -14.80
CA THR A 41 -1.68 17.93 -14.37
C THR A 41 -1.74 17.68 -12.87
N LYS A 42 -0.61 17.80 -12.16
CA LYS A 42 -0.43 17.42 -10.75
C LYS A 42 -0.71 15.94 -10.47
N ILE A 43 -0.64 15.09 -11.51
CA ILE A 43 -0.85 13.64 -11.38
C ILE A 43 0.50 12.93 -11.28
N ALA A 44 0.61 11.93 -10.41
CA ALA A 44 1.70 10.96 -10.43
C ALA A 44 1.20 9.57 -10.77
N GLY A 45 1.69 9.03 -11.89
CA GLY A 45 1.25 7.75 -12.47
C GLY A 45 0.91 7.88 -13.96
N PRO A 46 0.32 6.83 -14.56
CA PRO A 46 -0.13 5.60 -13.90
C PRO A 46 1.03 4.71 -13.41
N TRP A 47 0.75 3.91 -12.39
CA TRP A 47 1.65 2.88 -11.83
C TRP A 47 0.83 1.68 -11.36
N THR A 48 1.50 0.60 -10.98
CA THR A 48 0.90 -0.57 -10.30
C THR A 48 1.46 -0.67 -8.88
N ILE A 49 0.75 -1.38 -7.99
CA ILE A 49 1.38 -1.87 -6.75
C ILE A 49 1.90 -3.28 -6.98
N LYS A 50 3.09 -3.56 -6.46
CA LYS A 50 3.77 -4.84 -6.56
C LYS A 50 3.99 -5.44 -5.18
N VAL A 51 3.73 -6.73 -5.05
CA VAL A 51 4.04 -7.49 -3.84
C VAL A 51 5.55 -7.56 -3.66
N ASP A 52 6.03 -7.10 -2.51
CA ASP A 52 7.45 -6.95 -2.22
C ASP A 52 7.81 -7.50 -0.83
N ASN A 53 8.97 -8.14 -0.72
CA ASN A 53 9.51 -8.70 0.53
C ASN A 53 8.49 -9.62 1.25
N CYS A 54 7.86 -10.48 0.45
CA CYS A 54 6.78 -11.35 0.85
C CYS A 54 7.29 -12.66 1.47
N TYR A 55 6.60 -13.15 2.50
CA TYR A 55 6.92 -14.43 3.13
C TYR A 55 5.68 -15.08 3.76
N ASN A 56 5.74 -16.40 3.97
CA ASN A 56 4.67 -17.12 4.68
C ASN A 56 4.54 -16.60 6.12
N GLY A 57 3.35 -16.10 6.46
CA GLY A 57 3.06 -15.46 7.74
C GLY A 57 3.12 -16.35 8.97
N THR A 58 2.87 -17.64 8.80
CA THR A 58 2.80 -18.63 9.89
C THR A 58 3.89 -19.71 9.80
N GLY A 59 4.63 -19.75 8.69
CA GLY A 59 5.73 -20.69 8.47
C GLY A 59 7.13 -20.08 8.62
N PRO A 60 8.20 -20.89 8.72
CA PRO A 60 9.58 -20.41 8.74
C PRO A 60 9.92 -19.73 7.42
N ARG A 61 10.04 -18.38 7.38
CA ARG A 61 10.38 -17.50 6.23
C ARG A 61 10.33 -18.20 4.85
N GLY A 62 9.17 -18.78 4.54
CA GLY A 62 9.00 -19.60 3.35
C GLY A 62 8.93 -18.71 2.13
N LEU A 63 9.39 -19.21 0.98
CA LEU A 63 9.30 -18.50 -0.30
C LEU A 63 7.84 -18.13 -0.57
N CYS A 64 7.61 -16.84 -0.80
CA CYS A 64 6.30 -16.35 -1.20
C CYS A 64 6.09 -16.59 -2.70
N SER A 65 5.03 -17.31 -3.06
CA SER A 65 4.71 -17.68 -4.44
C SER A 65 4.15 -16.52 -5.28
N ILE A 66 3.92 -15.37 -4.65
CA ILE A 66 3.32 -14.18 -5.28
C ILE A 66 4.26 -12.97 -5.25
N GLU A 67 5.53 -13.17 -4.89
CA GLU A 67 6.54 -12.12 -4.94
C GLU A 67 6.58 -11.53 -6.36
N GLY A 68 6.44 -10.20 -6.43
CA GLY A 68 6.45 -9.47 -7.69
C GLY A 68 5.14 -9.46 -8.48
N PHE A 69 4.07 -10.09 -7.99
CA PHE A 69 2.74 -9.93 -8.60
C PHE A 69 2.18 -8.53 -8.35
N GLU A 70 1.36 -8.06 -9.29
CA GLU A 70 0.91 -6.67 -9.36
C GLU A 70 -0.58 -6.48 -9.13
N SER A 71 -1.02 -5.23 -8.98
CA SER A 71 -2.43 -4.88 -8.77
C SER A 71 -3.34 -5.32 -9.90
N SER A 72 -4.52 -5.77 -9.50
CA SER A 72 -5.73 -5.88 -10.30
C SER A 72 -6.90 -5.30 -9.50
N SER A 73 -8.13 -5.50 -9.96
CA SER A 73 -9.34 -5.07 -9.26
C SER A 73 -10.46 -6.06 -9.45
N ASP A 74 -11.39 -6.06 -8.51
CA ASP A 74 -12.65 -6.78 -8.59
C ASP A 74 -13.77 -5.95 -7.95
N ILE A 75 -15.02 -6.34 -8.20
CA ILE A 75 -16.22 -5.66 -7.69
C ILE A 75 -16.77 -6.37 -6.45
N THR A 76 -17.36 -5.63 -5.51
CA THR A 76 -18.17 -6.23 -4.46
C THR A 76 -19.55 -6.60 -4.99
N ARG A 77 -20.17 -7.66 -4.46
CA ARG A 77 -21.47 -8.14 -4.93
C ARG A 77 -22.50 -7.01 -5.01
N GLN A 78 -23.24 -7.07 -6.10
CA GLN A 78 -24.24 -6.11 -6.55
C GLN A 78 -25.30 -5.81 -5.48
N ARG A 79 -25.73 -4.56 -5.41
CA ARG A 79 -26.86 -4.10 -4.60
C ARG A 79 -28.17 -4.66 -5.16
N ASP A 80 -29.03 -5.18 -4.29
CA ASP A 80 -30.33 -5.75 -4.69
C ASP A 80 -31.32 -4.69 -5.22
N ASP A 81 -31.13 -3.41 -4.86
CA ASP A 81 -31.97 -2.27 -5.23
C ASP A 81 -31.59 -1.61 -6.56
N THR A 82 -30.36 -1.81 -7.04
CA THR A 82 -29.86 -1.36 -8.36
C THR A 82 -29.19 -2.53 -9.10
N PRO A 83 -29.98 -3.52 -9.55
CA PRO A 83 -29.44 -4.61 -10.35
C PRO A 83 -28.73 -4.03 -11.58
N ASN A 84 -27.50 -4.47 -11.81
CA ASN A 84 -26.60 -4.06 -12.91
C ASN A 84 -25.84 -2.73 -12.75
N THR A 85 -25.62 -2.20 -11.54
CA THR A 85 -24.68 -1.07 -11.36
C THR A 85 -23.42 -1.49 -10.60
N ILE A 86 -22.27 -1.12 -11.14
CA ILE A 86 -20.95 -1.28 -10.52
C ILE A 86 -20.59 0.05 -9.83
N GLU A 87 -20.59 0.08 -8.50
CA GLU A 87 -20.36 1.33 -7.76
C GLU A 87 -19.09 1.32 -6.89
N HIS A 88 -18.69 0.15 -6.44
CA HIS A 88 -17.58 -0.02 -5.52
C HIS A 88 -17.00 -1.44 -5.64
N GLY A 89 -15.79 -1.61 -5.13
CA GLY A 89 -15.10 -2.88 -5.18
C GLY A 89 -13.80 -2.83 -4.39
N PHE A 90 -12.87 -3.69 -4.76
CA PHE A 90 -11.58 -3.80 -4.09
C PHE A 90 -10.43 -4.02 -5.07
N ILE A 91 -9.25 -3.57 -4.63
CA ILE A 91 -8.00 -3.79 -5.33
C ILE A 91 -7.48 -5.15 -4.91
N THR A 92 -7.07 -5.94 -5.88
CA THR A 92 -6.57 -7.30 -5.73
C THR A 92 -5.13 -7.37 -6.25
N ILE A 93 -4.51 -8.52 -6.10
CA ILE A 93 -3.24 -8.85 -6.76
C ILE A 93 -3.50 -9.97 -7.77
N VAL A 94 -2.93 -9.85 -8.96
CA VAL A 94 -3.07 -10.85 -10.03
C VAL A 94 -2.60 -12.24 -9.61
N SER A 95 -3.09 -13.30 -10.25
CA SER A 95 -2.56 -14.66 -10.05
C SER A 95 -1.44 -15.03 -11.02
N ASP A 96 -1.22 -14.23 -12.06
CA ASP A 96 -0.23 -14.44 -13.13
C ASP A 96 0.17 -13.08 -13.71
N ASN A 97 1.43 -12.94 -14.16
CA ASN A 97 1.96 -11.67 -14.69
C ASN A 97 1.31 -11.22 -16.00
N ASN A 98 0.62 -12.12 -16.72
CA ASN A 98 -0.10 -11.82 -17.95
C ASN A 98 -1.55 -11.40 -17.72
N ASN A 99 -2.06 -11.44 -16.47
CA ASN A 99 -3.40 -10.98 -16.15
C ASN A 99 -3.53 -9.46 -16.35
N ILE A 100 -4.77 -8.99 -16.45
CA ILE A 100 -5.05 -7.56 -16.58
C ILE A 100 -4.71 -6.86 -15.26
N LYS A 101 -3.85 -5.85 -15.38
CA LYS A 101 -3.39 -5.05 -14.24
C LYS A 101 -4.22 -3.78 -14.10
N THR A 102 -4.53 -3.45 -12.87
CA THR A 102 -5.21 -2.20 -12.53
C THR A 102 -4.17 -1.13 -12.28
N GLN A 103 -4.28 -0.05 -13.04
CA GLN A 103 -3.46 1.13 -12.87
C GLN A 103 -3.96 1.97 -11.70
N LEU A 104 -3.02 2.54 -10.98
CA LEU A 104 -3.25 3.50 -9.92
C LEU A 104 -2.53 4.81 -10.25
N ARG A 105 -3.00 5.90 -9.65
CA ARG A 105 -2.35 7.20 -9.70
C ARG A 105 -2.56 7.96 -8.40
N CYS A 106 -1.72 8.96 -8.16
CA CYS A 106 -1.95 9.97 -7.16
C CYS A 106 -2.46 11.23 -7.86
N ASN A 107 -3.63 11.71 -7.44
CA ASN A 107 -4.23 12.95 -7.91
C ASN A 107 -3.85 14.08 -6.95
N GLY A 108 -2.87 14.91 -7.31
CA GLY A 108 -2.36 15.98 -6.44
C GLY A 108 -3.32 17.14 -6.24
N ILE A 109 -4.36 17.28 -7.07
CA ILE A 109 -5.41 18.29 -6.88
C ILE A 109 -6.36 17.84 -5.77
N LEU A 110 -6.75 16.57 -5.78
CA LEU A 110 -7.65 15.99 -4.77
C LEU A 110 -6.91 15.45 -3.54
N ASN A 111 -5.58 15.31 -3.64
CA ASN A 111 -4.72 14.65 -2.65
C ASN A 111 -5.18 13.22 -2.33
N THR A 112 -5.55 12.46 -3.35
CA THR A 112 -6.06 11.08 -3.24
C THR A 112 -5.27 10.13 -4.12
N ILE A 113 -5.19 8.87 -3.71
CA ILE A 113 -4.81 7.77 -4.61
C ILE A 113 -6.08 7.24 -5.27
N GLU A 114 -6.02 7.02 -6.58
CA GLU A 114 -7.13 6.56 -7.39
C GLU A 114 -6.72 5.31 -8.18
N ALA A 115 -7.69 4.44 -8.48
CA ALA A 115 -7.52 3.27 -9.34
C ALA A 115 -8.41 3.41 -10.58
N TYR A 116 -7.92 2.92 -11.72
CA TYR A 116 -8.65 2.90 -12.98
C TYR A 116 -9.46 1.61 -13.10
N VAL A 117 -10.75 1.69 -12.81
CA VAL A 117 -11.62 0.53 -12.53
C VAL A 117 -12.95 0.64 -13.27
N LEU A 118 -13.65 -0.49 -13.46
CA LEU A 118 -14.99 -0.51 -14.04
C LEU A 118 -15.99 0.13 -13.06
N TYR A 119 -16.80 1.06 -13.57
CA TYR A 119 -17.84 1.76 -12.81
C TYR A 119 -19.06 2.08 -13.70
N GLY A 120 -20.24 2.18 -13.10
CA GLY A 120 -21.47 2.59 -13.75
C GLY A 120 -22.41 1.43 -14.13
N PRO A 121 -23.45 1.70 -14.93
CA PRO A 121 -24.48 0.72 -15.27
C PRO A 121 -24.00 -0.31 -16.29
N GLY A 122 -24.63 -1.49 -16.28
CA GLY A 122 -24.36 -2.59 -17.20
C GLY A 122 -22.94 -3.13 -17.05
N ALA A 123 -22.18 -3.09 -18.15
CA ALA A 123 -20.77 -3.51 -18.17
C ALA A 123 -19.82 -2.47 -17.55
N GLY A 124 -20.31 -1.27 -17.24
CA GLY A 124 -19.52 -0.15 -16.75
C GLY A 124 -18.59 0.46 -17.80
N ALA A 125 -17.90 1.53 -17.42
CA ALA A 125 -16.79 2.14 -18.12
C ALA A 125 -15.57 2.22 -17.19
N LEU A 126 -14.37 2.26 -17.75
CA LEU A 126 -13.16 2.44 -16.95
C LEU A 126 -13.02 3.91 -16.54
N GLU A 127 -13.06 4.14 -15.23
CA GLU A 127 -13.00 5.46 -14.61
C GLU A 127 -12.06 5.46 -13.41
N TRP A 128 -11.57 6.65 -13.05
CA TRP A 128 -10.69 6.82 -11.89
C TRP A 128 -11.54 6.99 -10.63
N HIS A 129 -11.38 6.08 -9.68
CA HIS A 129 -12.06 6.13 -8.39
C HIS A 129 -11.07 6.14 -7.23
N THR A 130 -11.37 6.95 -6.22
CA THR A 130 -10.60 7.00 -4.98
C THR A 130 -10.47 5.62 -4.35
N VAL A 131 -9.23 5.32 -3.94
CA VAL A 131 -8.85 4.12 -3.22
C VAL A 131 -8.75 4.45 -1.73
N GLY A 132 -9.14 3.50 -0.89
CA GLY A 132 -9.07 3.63 0.56
C GLY A 132 -9.02 2.29 1.27
N ILE A 133 -8.98 2.32 2.59
CA ILE A 133 -9.05 1.15 3.46
C ILE A 133 -10.45 1.03 4.03
N ASP A 134 -11.07 -0.12 3.83
CA ASP A 134 -12.31 -0.46 4.52
C ASP A 134 -12.00 -0.85 5.97
N HIS A 135 -12.40 0.00 6.93
CA HIS A 135 -12.12 -0.16 8.36
C HIS A 135 -12.99 -1.19 9.08
N HIS A 136 -13.42 -2.24 8.38
CA HIS A 136 -14.00 -3.38 9.05
C HIS A 136 -12.87 -4.19 9.73
N PRO A 137 -12.90 -4.41 11.06
CA PRO A 137 -11.80 -5.02 11.82
C PRO A 137 -11.37 -6.40 11.30
N THR A 138 -12.27 -7.10 10.60
CA THR A 138 -11.99 -8.42 10.04
C THR A 138 -11.49 -8.41 8.59
N THR A 139 -11.63 -7.30 7.84
CA THR A 139 -11.37 -7.27 6.39
C THR A 139 -10.24 -6.33 5.99
N GLY A 140 -10.09 -5.12 6.59
CA GLY A 140 -9.00 -4.17 6.33
C GLY A 140 -8.63 -4.01 4.84
N ARG A 141 -9.61 -4.14 3.95
CA ARG A 141 -9.38 -4.33 2.51
C ARG A 141 -9.00 -3.01 1.84
N LEU A 142 -8.17 -3.11 0.81
CA LEU A 142 -7.95 -2.03 -0.13
C LEU A 142 -9.16 -1.93 -1.06
N VAL A 143 -9.99 -0.90 -0.88
CA VAL A 143 -11.26 -0.71 -1.58
C VAL A 143 -11.21 0.49 -2.52
N TRP A 144 -12.11 0.54 -3.49
CA TRP A 144 -12.34 1.71 -4.34
C TRP A 144 -13.83 2.05 -4.38
N GLY A 145 -14.14 3.33 -4.62
CA GLY A 145 -15.53 3.80 -4.76
C GLY A 145 -16.33 3.79 -3.45
N LYS A 146 -15.69 3.59 -2.29
CA LYS A 146 -16.34 3.56 -0.98
C LYS A 146 -16.17 4.91 -0.25
N PRO A 147 -17.25 5.70 -0.03
CA PRO A 147 -17.16 7.04 0.56
C PRO A 147 -16.55 7.09 1.96
N ASP A 148 -16.86 6.10 2.81
CA ASP A 148 -16.41 6.06 4.21
C ASP A 148 -15.09 5.30 4.42
N SER A 149 -14.33 5.07 3.35
CA SER A 149 -13.02 4.41 3.44
C SER A 149 -11.95 5.36 3.99
N GLN A 150 -11.01 4.82 4.75
CA GLN A 150 -9.87 5.61 5.23
C GLN A 150 -8.87 5.86 4.10
N PRO A 151 -8.21 7.03 4.05
CA PRO A 151 -7.30 7.35 2.97
C PRO A 151 -6.09 6.43 3.01
N VAL A 152 -5.74 5.87 1.85
CA VAL A 152 -4.42 5.26 1.68
C VAL A 152 -3.35 6.33 1.49
N GLN A 153 -2.13 5.99 1.88
CA GLN A 153 -0.97 6.87 1.84
C GLN A 153 0.24 6.09 1.33
N ALA A 154 1.24 6.82 0.84
CA ALA A 154 2.52 6.25 0.46
C ALA A 154 3.56 6.56 1.53
N TYR A 155 4.53 5.67 1.70
CA TYR A 155 5.56 5.77 2.74
C TYR A 155 6.94 5.41 2.20
N LYS A 156 7.97 6.12 2.66
CA LYS A 156 9.37 5.70 2.56
C LYS A 156 9.72 4.87 3.77
N HIS A 157 10.50 3.82 3.57
CA HIS A 157 10.99 2.97 4.64
C HIS A 157 12.46 3.29 4.93
N TYR A 158 12.86 3.18 6.19
CA TYR A 158 14.24 3.33 6.61
C TYR A 158 14.64 2.17 7.52
N ARG A 159 15.86 1.66 7.37
CA ARG A 159 16.47 0.68 8.29
C ARG A 159 17.80 1.23 8.79
N HIS A 160 17.94 1.36 10.10
CA HIS A 160 19.12 1.94 10.73
C HIS A 160 19.49 3.34 10.17
N GLY A 161 18.47 4.13 9.83
CA GLY A 161 18.62 5.46 9.23
C GLY A 161 18.91 5.48 7.72
N VAL A 162 19.09 4.32 7.07
CA VAL A 162 19.29 4.22 5.63
C VAL A 162 17.95 3.99 4.93
N ALA A 163 17.65 4.74 3.88
CA ALA A 163 16.45 4.54 3.07
C ALA A 163 16.45 3.14 2.46
N VAL A 164 15.35 2.41 2.64
CA VAL A 164 15.05 1.19 1.90
C VAL A 164 14.52 1.62 0.54
N GLU A 165 15.01 0.97 -0.50
CA GLU A 165 14.58 1.24 -1.87
C GLU A 165 13.08 1.02 -2.04
N GLY A 166 12.42 1.93 -2.77
CA GLY A 166 10.99 1.87 -3.06
C GLY A 166 10.13 2.78 -2.19
N ILE A 167 8.89 2.91 -2.62
CA ILE A 167 7.82 3.62 -1.94
C ILE A 167 6.71 2.62 -1.70
N PHE A 168 6.13 2.60 -0.51
CA PHE A 168 5.21 1.54 -0.10
C PHE A 168 3.84 2.10 0.23
N LEU A 169 2.79 1.45 -0.28
CA LEU A 169 1.41 1.77 0.04
C LEU A 169 1.09 1.32 1.48
N GLY A 170 0.32 2.15 2.18
CA GLY A 170 -0.13 1.89 3.53
C GLY A 170 -1.30 2.79 3.91
N SER A 171 -1.57 2.85 5.21
CA SER A 171 -2.53 3.80 5.80
C SER A 171 -2.26 3.89 7.30
N ASN A 172 -2.57 5.04 7.90
CA ASN A 172 -2.48 5.23 9.37
C ASN A 172 -1.14 4.80 9.98
N ASN A 173 -0.04 5.10 9.29
CA ASN A 173 1.32 4.75 9.70
C ASN A 173 1.57 3.23 9.80
N GLU A 174 0.83 2.45 9.00
CA GLU A 174 1.02 1.02 8.79
C GLU A 174 1.26 0.73 7.31
N THR A 175 2.21 -0.16 7.01
CA THR A 175 2.59 -0.54 5.63
C THR A 175 2.71 -2.06 5.45
N ASN A 176 2.38 -2.83 6.49
CA ASN A 176 2.36 -4.28 6.41
C ASN A 176 1.02 -4.75 5.87
N TRP A 177 1.05 -5.66 4.92
CA TRP A 177 -0.13 -6.25 4.32
C TRP A 177 -0.14 -7.75 4.56
N SER A 178 -1.31 -8.31 4.84
CA SER A 178 -1.57 -9.73 4.69
C SER A 178 -2.23 -9.98 3.33
N VAL A 179 -1.83 -11.06 2.67
CA VAL A 179 -2.31 -11.40 1.32
C VAL A 179 -2.74 -12.86 1.33
N HIS A 180 -3.98 -13.12 0.92
CA HIS A 180 -4.54 -14.47 0.87
C HIS A 180 -5.17 -14.77 -0.48
N SER A 181 -5.24 -16.04 -0.83
CA SER A 181 -5.91 -16.47 -2.06
C SER A 181 -7.41 -16.26 -1.95
N ALA A 182 -8.05 -15.79 -3.02
CA ALA A 182 -9.50 -15.78 -3.15
C ALA A 182 -10.10 -17.19 -3.33
N GLY A 183 -9.27 -18.23 -3.32
CA GLY A 183 -9.69 -19.62 -3.44
C GLY A 183 -10.19 -19.95 -4.85
N ARG A 184 -11.50 -20.18 -4.98
CA ARG A 184 -12.14 -20.52 -6.27
C ARG A 184 -12.74 -19.31 -6.98
N ASP A 185 -12.76 -18.15 -6.33
CA ASP A 185 -13.30 -16.93 -6.91
C ASP A 185 -12.38 -16.43 -8.04
N VAL A 186 -12.99 -15.76 -9.01
CA VAL A 186 -12.30 -15.19 -10.17
C VAL A 186 -12.74 -13.74 -10.37
N SER A 187 -11.81 -12.90 -10.85
CA SER A 187 -12.08 -11.48 -11.08
C SER A 187 -13.08 -11.32 -12.21
N ILE A 188 -13.99 -10.35 -12.08
CA ILE A 188 -14.90 -9.98 -13.17
C ILE A 188 -14.15 -9.40 -14.39
N MET A 189 -12.93 -8.91 -14.21
CA MET A 189 -12.15 -8.26 -15.26
C MET A 189 -11.66 -9.24 -16.33
N ASP A 190 -11.10 -10.37 -15.91
CA ASP A 190 -10.40 -11.31 -16.79
C ASP A 190 -10.73 -12.79 -16.54
N MET A 191 -11.67 -13.07 -15.62
CA MET A 191 -12.07 -14.41 -15.20
C MET A 191 -10.89 -15.26 -14.69
N LYS A 192 -9.87 -14.61 -14.13
CA LYS A 192 -8.72 -15.27 -13.49
C LYS A 192 -8.81 -15.21 -11.97
N ARG A 193 -8.12 -16.13 -11.30
CA ARG A 193 -7.96 -16.10 -9.85
C ARG A 193 -7.20 -14.84 -9.44
N TYR A 194 -7.32 -14.47 -8.18
CA TYR A 194 -6.61 -13.33 -7.62
C TYR A 194 -6.29 -13.56 -6.14
N TRP A 195 -5.51 -12.64 -5.59
CA TRP A 195 -5.19 -12.56 -4.19
C TRP A 195 -5.76 -11.28 -3.59
N VAL A 196 -6.15 -11.35 -2.33
CA VAL A 196 -6.81 -10.26 -1.63
C VAL A 196 -5.87 -9.68 -0.58
N PRO A 197 -5.43 -8.42 -0.75
CA PRO A 197 -4.64 -7.72 0.24
C PRO A 197 -5.52 -7.16 1.36
N ARG A 198 -5.00 -7.22 2.58
CA ARG A 198 -5.58 -6.62 3.78
C ARG A 198 -4.49 -5.90 4.54
N LEU A 199 -4.71 -4.63 4.87
CA LEU A 199 -3.77 -3.88 5.69
C LEU A 199 -3.73 -4.50 7.10
N MET A 200 -2.53 -4.70 7.62
CA MET A 200 -2.33 -5.12 8.99
C MET A 200 -2.26 -3.90 9.89
N ILE A 201 -3.23 -3.79 10.79
CA ILE A 201 -3.22 -2.83 11.91
C ILE A 201 -2.84 -3.56 13.20
N PRO A 202 -2.44 -2.85 14.27
CA PRO A 202 -1.98 -3.45 15.53
C PRO A 202 -2.93 -4.50 16.13
N GLU A 203 -4.23 -4.36 15.92
CA GLU A 203 -5.29 -5.24 16.42
C GLU A 203 -5.44 -6.53 15.60
N THR A 204 -4.78 -6.63 14.44
CA THR A 204 -4.92 -7.76 13.52
C THR A 204 -3.71 -8.68 13.52
N SER A 205 -3.98 -9.98 13.59
CA SER A 205 -2.96 -11.01 13.38
C SER A 205 -2.96 -11.51 11.94
N ILE A 206 -1.83 -12.10 11.55
CA ILE A 206 -1.75 -12.89 10.32
C ILE A 206 -2.45 -14.23 10.55
N ARG A 207 -3.22 -14.70 9.55
CA ARG A 207 -3.93 -15.97 9.62
C ARG A 207 -3.17 -17.08 8.90
N ASP A 208 -3.56 -18.32 9.15
CA ASP A 208 -3.02 -19.46 8.40
C ASP A 208 -3.26 -19.29 6.91
N ASN A 209 -2.25 -19.63 6.11
CA ASN A 209 -2.23 -19.47 4.65
C ASN A 209 -2.29 -18.02 4.15
N GLU A 210 -2.01 -17.04 5.01
CA GLU A 210 -1.73 -15.67 4.57
C GLU A 210 -0.22 -15.46 4.40
N PHE A 211 0.14 -14.73 3.34
CA PHE A 211 1.46 -14.15 3.21
C PHE A 211 1.51 -12.79 3.90
N ARG A 212 2.64 -12.44 4.51
CA ARG A 212 2.94 -11.04 4.83
C ARG A 212 3.76 -10.44 3.70
N ALA A 213 3.44 -9.23 3.30
CA ALA A 213 4.17 -8.48 2.29
C ALA A 213 4.16 -6.97 2.55
N LEU A 214 4.98 -6.26 1.79
CA LEU A 214 4.83 -4.84 1.51
C LEU A 214 4.21 -4.66 0.12
N MET A 215 3.56 -3.51 -0.11
CA MET A 215 2.96 -3.16 -1.40
C MET A 215 3.77 -2.01 -2.00
N ARG A 216 4.76 -2.33 -2.84
CA ARG A 216 5.66 -1.35 -3.45
C ARG A 216 4.98 -0.67 -4.63
N ILE A 217 5.03 0.66 -4.68
CA ILE A 217 4.58 1.48 -5.81
C ILE A 217 5.70 1.47 -6.85
N ASP A 218 5.46 0.81 -7.99
CA ASP A 218 6.42 0.74 -9.09
C ASP A 218 5.92 1.59 -10.27
N GLY A 219 6.71 2.62 -10.61
CA GLY A 219 6.51 3.35 -11.86
C GLY A 219 6.91 2.47 -13.05
N SER A 220 6.01 2.33 -14.02
CA SER A 220 6.25 1.61 -15.28
C SER A 220 7.28 2.29 -16.16
#